data_AF-A0A2N5A8P9-F1
#
_entry.id   AF-A0A2N5A8P9-F1
#
_cell.length_a   1.000
_cell.length_b   1.000
_cell.length_c   1.000
_cell.angle_alpha   90.00
_cell.angle_beta   90.00
_cell.angle_gamma   90.00
#
_symmetry.space_group_name_H-M   'P 1'
#
loop_
_entity.id
_entity.type
_entity.pdbx_description
1 polymer ?
#
loop_
_entity_poly.entity_id
_entity_poly.type
_entity_poly.pdbx_seq_one_letter_code
_entity_poly.pdbx_strand_id
1 'polypeptide(L)'
;MTMAMIPAQAGRVSGIFWRRPALGLFLLLLGPLMWFGIVYLGSLLTLLWQSIYTFDDFTMSVTSDFTLANLRALFNPANYDIIVRTLVMALSVTLASAMLALPMAWYMARYTSGKMKAFFYIAVMLPMWASYIVKAYA
;
A
#
# COMPACT_ATOMS: atom_id res chain seq x y z
N MET A 1 -28.40 16.09 -50.94
CA MET A 1 -29.00 16.12 -49.59
C MET A 1 -29.07 14.69 -49.07
N THR A 2 -28.12 14.27 -48.25
CA THR A 2 -28.17 12.97 -47.56
C THR A 2 -27.42 13.11 -46.25
N MET A 3 -28.15 13.47 -45.19
CA MET A 3 -27.65 13.44 -43.82
C MET A 3 -27.46 11.98 -43.42
N ALA A 4 -26.20 11.56 -43.21
CA ALA A 4 -25.89 10.28 -42.59
C ALA A 4 -26.31 10.36 -41.11
N MET A 5 -27.44 9.74 -40.77
CA MET A 5 -27.87 9.56 -39.38
C MET A 5 -26.90 8.61 -38.69
N ILE A 6 -26.01 9.15 -37.85
CA ILE A 6 -25.18 8.37 -36.92
C ILE A 6 -26.15 7.60 -36.00
N PRO A 7 -26.03 6.26 -35.88
CA PRO A 7 -26.98 5.47 -35.13
C PRO A 7 -27.00 5.90 -33.66
N ALA A 8 -28.21 6.22 -33.16
CA ALA A 8 -28.52 6.66 -31.79
C ALA A 8 -28.18 5.65 -30.68
N GLN A 9 -27.42 4.60 -30.99
CA GLN A 9 -27.00 3.56 -30.04
C GLN A 9 -25.85 4.03 -29.15
N ALA A 10 -24.90 4.82 -29.68
CA ALA A 10 -23.80 5.37 -28.89
C ALA A 10 -24.27 6.33 -27.78
N GLY A 11 -25.38 7.04 -28.01
CA GLY A 11 -26.01 7.93 -27.03
C GLY A 11 -26.71 7.23 -25.87
N ARG A 12 -27.11 5.95 -26.03
CA ARG A 12 -27.81 5.20 -24.96
C ARG A 12 -26.85 4.67 -23.90
N VAL A 13 -25.69 4.19 -24.33
CA VAL A 13 -24.65 3.68 -23.41
C VAL A 13 -24.09 4.85 -22.59
N SER A 14 -23.74 5.96 -23.25
CA SER A 14 -23.30 7.17 -22.55
C SER A 14 -24.39 7.75 -21.62
N GLY A 15 -25.67 7.68 -22.01
CA GLY A 15 -26.80 8.09 -21.17
C GLY A 15 -26.97 7.27 -19.88
N ILE A 16 -26.61 5.98 -19.89
CA ILE A 16 -26.63 5.11 -18.69
C ILE A 16 -25.49 5.48 -17.73
N PHE A 17 -24.29 5.74 -18.26
CA PHE A 17 -23.15 6.19 -17.45
C PHE A 17 -23.40 7.59 -16.85
N TRP A 18 -24.07 8.49 -17.58
CA TRP A 18 -24.46 9.81 -17.08
C TRP A 18 -25.55 9.75 -16.01
N ARG A 19 -26.51 8.83 -16.14
CA ARG A 19 -27.58 8.62 -15.14
C ARG A 19 -27.12 7.87 -13.90
N ARG A 20 -26.03 7.09 -14.00
CA ARG A 20 -25.45 6.30 -12.90
C ARG A 20 -23.92 6.39 -12.92
N PRO A 21 -23.34 7.55 -12.52
CA PRO A 21 -21.89 7.75 -12.54
C PRO A 21 -21.13 6.70 -11.70
N ALA A 22 -21.76 6.17 -10.65
CA ALA A 22 -21.21 5.09 -9.82
C ALA A 22 -20.95 3.79 -10.60
N LEU A 23 -21.76 3.45 -11.62
CA LEU A 23 -21.52 2.28 -12.45
C LEU A 23 -20.29 2.48 -13.32
N GLY A 24 -20.12 3.68 -13.90
CA GLY A 24 -18.93 3.99 -14.70
C GLY A 24 -17.65 3.93 -13.88
N LEU A 25 -17.68 4.52 -12.68
CA LEU A 25 -16.58 4.44 -11.74
C LEU A 25 -16.29 2.98 -11.31
N PHE A 26 -17.32 2.20 -11.01
CA PHE A 26 -17.17 0.81 -10.61
C PHE A 26 -16.52 -0.03 -11.71
N LEU A 27 -16.98 0.08 -12.97
CA LEU A 27 -16.37 -0.66 -14.09
C LEU A 27 -14.91 -0.25 -14.33
N LEU A 28 -14.58 1.04 -14.19
CA LEU A 28 -13.22 1.54 -14.34
C LEU A 28 -12.29 0.99 -13.23
N LEU A 29 -12.77 0.96 -11.99
CA LEU A 29 -12.01 0.46 -10.85
C LEU A 29 -12.03 -1.07 -10.74
N LEU A 30 -12.93 -1.76 -11.44
CA LEU A 30 -13.09 -3.21 -11.35
C LEU A 30 -11.78 -3.93 -11.62
N GLY A 31 -11.05 -3.57 -12.68
CA GLY A 31 -9.75 -4.18 -12.99
C GLY A 31 -8.73 -4.05 -11.85
N PRO A 32 -8.39 -2.83 -11.41
CA PRO A 32 -7.50 -2.60 -10.27
C PRO A 32 -7.96 -3.27 -8.96
N LEU A 33 -9.26 -3.17 -8.64
CA LEU A 33 -9.84 -3.79 -7.44
C LEU A 33 -9.76 -5.30 -7.47
N MET A 34 -10.06 -5.91 -8.62
CA MET A 34 -9.96 -7.36 -8.81
C MET A 34 -8.52 -7.84 -8.67
N TRP A 35 -7.56 -7.11 -9.24
CA TRP A 35 -6.14 -7.44 -9.06
C TRP A 35 -5.72 -7.35 -7.59
N PHE A 36 -6.06 -6.26 -6.90
CA PHE A 36 -5.74 -6.08 -5.48
C PHE A 36 -6.44 -7.12 -4.59
N GLY A 37 -7.69 -7.44 -4.87
CA GLY A 37 -8.46 -8.43 -4.11
C GLY A 37 -7.98 -9.86 -4.34
N ILE A 38 -7.80 -10.26 -5.60
CA ILE A 38 -7.50 -11.66 -5.93
C ILE A 38 -6.02 -11.96 -5.76
N VAL A 39 -5.14 -11.12 -6.32
CA VAL A 39 -3.70 -11.40 -6.32
C VAL A 39 -3.10 -11.05 -4.96
N TYR A 40 -3.27 -9.81 -4.51
CA TYR A 40 -2.65 -9.35 -3.28
C TYR A 40 -3.33 -9.93 -2.04
N LEU A 41 -4.62 -9.64 -1.83
CA LEU A 41 -5.33 -10.15 -0.65
C LEU A 41 -5.49 -11.67 -0.71
N GLY A 42 -5.76 -12.26 -1.87
CA GLY A 42 -5.80 -13.72 -2.02
C GLY A 42 -4.48 -14.38 -1.62
N SER A 43 -3.32 -13.88 -2.06
CA SER A 43 -2.02 -14.41 -1.64
C SER A 43 -1.82 -14.32 -0.13
N LEU A 44 -2.16 -13.19 0.49
CA LEU A 44 -2.07 -13.00 1.94
C LEU A 44 -2.97 -13.99 2.70
N LEU A 45 -4.21 -14.17 2.24
CA LEU A 45 -5.15 -15.12 2.85
C LEU A 45 -4.66 -16.56 2.69
N THR A 46 -4.10 -16.93 1.53
CA THR A 46 -3.50 -18.26 1.36
C THR A 46 -2.31 -18.48 2.26
N LEU A 47 -1.48 -17.46 2.49
CA LEU A 47 -0.35 -17.54 3.42
C LEU A 47 -0.83 -17.72 4.87
N LEU A 48 -1.85 -16.96 5.28
CA LEU A 48 -2.46 -17.10 6.61
C LEU A 48 -3.10 -18.48 6.79
N TRP A 49 -3.80 -18.98 5.77
CA TRP A 49 -4.37 -20.32 5.79
C TRP A 49 -3.28 -21.39 5.90
N GLN A 50 -2.20 -21.25 5.13
CA GLN A 50 -1.05 -22.15 5.17
C GLN A 50 -0.33 -22.14 6.52
N SER A 51 -0.38 -21.05 7.29
CA SER A 51 0.24 -20.98 8.62
C SER A 51 -0.36 -21.96 9.64
N ILE A 52 -1.58 -22.44 9.41
CA ILE A 52 -2.29 -23.40 10.27
C ILE A 52 -1.95 -24.86 9.91
N TYR A 53 -1.24 -25.08 8.80
CA TYR A 53 -0.73 -26.40 8.42
C TYR A 53 0.66 -26.65 9.01
N THR A 54 1.04 -27.92 9.11
CA THR A 54 2.35 -28.30 9.65
C THR A 54 3.43 -27.93 8.64
N PHE A 55 4.39 -27.13 9.09
CA PHE A 55 5.55 -26.74 8.30
C PHE A 55 6.74 -27.59 8.74
N ASP A 56 7.34 -28.31 7.79
CA ASP A 56 8.54 -29.09 8.04
C ASP A 56 9.78 -28.29 7.62
N ASP A 57 10.54 -27.83 8.62
CA ASP A 57 11.75 -27.02 8.44
C ASP A 57 12.86 -27.77 7.67
N PHE A 58 12.86 -29.12 7.65
CA PHE A 58 13.87 -29.89 6.93
C PHE A 58 13.56 -30.02 5.43
N THR A 59 12.28 -30.25 5.10
CA THR A 59 11.85 -30.42 3.70
C THR A 59 11.35 -29.13 3.06
N MET A 60 11.21 -28.04 3.85
CA MET A 60 10.63 -26.75 3.43
C MET A 60 9.26 -26.93 2.77
N SER A 61 8.50 -27.92 3.25
CA SER A 61 7.20 -28.31 2.67
C SER A 61 6.07 -28.16 3.69
N VAL A 62 4.87 -27.85 3.18
CA VAL A 62 3.66 -27.69 3.99
C VAL A 62 2.86 -28.98 3.90
N THR A 63 2.68 -29.67 5.03
CA THR A 63 1.91 -30.91 5.14
C THR A 63 0.47 -30.58 5.57
N SER A 64 -0.52 -31.34 5.08
CA SER A 64 -1.95 -31.09 5.36
C SER A 64 -2.39 -31.34 6.80
N ASP A 65 -1.47 -31.64 7.71
CA ASP A 65 -1.74 -31.84 9.13
C ASP A 65 -1.96 -30.49 9.82
N PHE A 66 -3.16 -30.30 10.38
CA PHE A 66 -3.51 -29.08 11.10
C PHE A 66 -2.73 -28.93 12.41
N THR A 67 -2.11 -27.77 12.61
CA THR A 67 -1.33 -27.46 13.83
C THR A 67 -1.40 -25.97 14.19
N LEU A 68 -1.14 -25.67 15.46
CA LEU A 68 -0.93 -24.31 15.96
C LEU A 68 0.53 -24.10 16.39
N ALA A 69 1.42 -25.05 16.07
CA ALA A 69 2.82 -25.00 16.44
C ALA A 69 3.53 -23.76 15.86
N ASN A 70 3.27 -23.41 14.60
CA ASN A 70 3.87 -22.24 13.94
C ASN A 70 3.49 -20.93 14.65
N LEU A 71 2.23 -20.80 15.11
CA LEU A 71 1.79 -19.63 15.86
C LEU A 71 2.41 -19.59 17.25
N ARG A 72 2.58 -20.75 17.92
CA ARG A 72 3.30 -20.80 19.20
C ARG A 72 4.78 -20.48 19.04
N ALA A 73 5.39 -20.83 17.92
CA ALA A 73 6.80 -20.55 17.64
C ALA A 73 7.09 -19.04 17.60
N LEU A 74 6.10 -18.18 17.32
CA LEU A 74 6.25 -16.72 17.40
C LEU A 74 6.60 -16.23 18.82
N PHE A 75 6.19 -16.97 19.85
CA PHE A 75 6.47 -16.64 21.25
C PHE A 75 7.79 -17.25 21.77
N ASN A 76 8.53 -17.96 20.91
CA ASN A 76 9.89 -18.39 21.23
C ASN A 76 10.75 -17.13 21.47
N PRO A 77 11.57 -17.06 22.55
CA PRO A 77 12.33 -15.85 22.90
C PRO A 77 13.05 -15.15 21.73
N ALA A 78 13.65 -15.90 20.81
CA ALA A 78 14.33 -15.32 19.64
C ALA A 78 13.37 -14.60 18.67
N ASN A 79 12.20 -15.17 18.39
CA ASN A 79 11.21 -14.58 17.50
C ASN A 79 10.49 -13.40 18.17
N TYR A 80 10.17 -13.55 19.45
CA TYR A 80 9.52 -12.51 20.22
C TYR A 80 10.39 -11.26 20.37
N ASP A 81 11.70 -11.42 20.59
CA ASP A 81 12.65 -10.30 20.62
C ASP A 81 12.67 -9.52 19.30
N ILE A 82 12.62 -10.20 18.16
CA ILE A 82 12.52 -9.56 16.83
C ILE A 82 11.24 -8.73 16.72
N ILE A 83 10.09 -9.27 17.17
CA ILE A 83 8.80 -8.56 17.16
C ILE A 83 8.89 -7.28 18.00
N VAL A 84 9.42 -7.38 19.22
CA VAL A 84 9.54 -6.21 20.10
C VAL A 84 10.49 -5.17 19.53
N ARG A 85 11.67 -5.57 19.05
CA ARG A 85 12.66 -4.64 18.50
C ARG A 85 12.12 -3.90 17.27
N THR A 86 11.46 -4.62 16.36
CA THR A 86 10.89 -4.01 15.15
C THR A 86 9.72 -3.09 15.48
N LEU A 87 8.86 -3.47 16.43
CA LEU A 87 7.76 -2.63 16.90
C LEU A 87 8.27 -1.35 17.57
N VAL A 88 9.23 -1.46 18.49
CA VAL A 88 9.82 -0.31 19.17
C VAL A 88 10.50 0.60 18.16
N MET A 89 11.28 0.05 17.23
CA MET A 89 11.92 0.84 16.17
C MET A 89 10.88 1.58 15.32
N ALA A 90 9.83 0.90 14.88
CA ALA A 90 8.77 1.51 14.07
C ALA A 90 8.05 2.65 14.82
N LEU A 91 7.72 2.45 16.10
CA LEU A 91 7.10 3.48 16.93
C LEU A 91 8.02 4.66 17.18
N SER A 92 9.28 4.41 17.55
CA SER A 92 10.28 5.46 17.78
C SER A 92 10.50 6.30 16.52
N VAL A 93 10.67 5.66 15.35
CA VAL A 93 10.85 6.37 14.08
C VAL A 93 9.59 7.15 13.69
N THR A 94 8.40 6.59 13.88
CA THR A 94 7.14 7.28 13.58
C THR A 94 6.98 8.53 14.44
N LEU A 95 7.22 8.42 15.75
CA LEU A 95 7.13 9.54 16.67
C LEU A 95 8.18 10.60 16.37
N ALA A 96 9.44 10.22 16.16
CA ALA A 96 10.51 11.15 15.80
C ALA A 96 10.19 11.88 14.48
N SER A 97 9.68 11.14 13.48
CA SER A 97 9.28 11.72 12.20
C SER A 97 8.11 12.69 12.37
N ALA A 98 7.08 12.34 13.15
CA ALA A 98 5.95 13.22 13.41
C ALA A 98 6.38 14.50 14.17
N MET A 99 7.24 14.36 15.18
CA MET A 99 7.78 15.48 15.96
C MET A 99 8.59 16.46 15.10
N LEU A 100 9.29 15.98 14.08
CA LEU A 100 10.06 16.84 13.17
C LEU A 100 9.21 17.38 12.01
N ALA A 101 8.40 16.52 11.39
CA ALA A 101 7.63 16.86 10.21
C ALA A 101 6.46 17.82 10.50
N LEU A 102 5.78 17.67 11.64
CA LEU A 102 4.62 18.51 11.96
C LEU A 102 4.98 19.99 12.17
N PRO A 103 5.99 20.36 13.00
CA PRO A 103 6.40 21.75 13.15
C PRO A 103 6.89 22.35 11.83
N MET A 104 7.65 21.57 11.05
CA MET A 104 8.16 21.97 9.75
C MET A 104 7.01 22.25 8.77
N ALA A 105 6.04 21.34 8.66
CA ALA A 105 4.88 21.50 7.79
C ALA A 105 4.02 22.71 8.20
N TRP A 106 3.83 22.92 9.51
CA TRP A 106 3.11 24.07 10.03
C TRP A 106 3.83 25.38 9.69
N TYR A 107 5.15 25.43 9.88
CA TYR A 107 5.96 26.60 9.54
C TYR A 107 5.90 26.91 8.03
N MET A 108 6.05 25.89 7.19
CA MET A 108 5.93 26.02 5.73
C MET A 108 4.53 26.52 5.32
N ALA A 109 3.48 25.99 5.93
CA ALA A 109 2.11 26.37 5.61
C ALA A 109 1.77 27.81 6.00
N ARG A 110 2.29 28.29 7.13
CA ARG A 110 1.88 29.59 7.71
C ARG A 110 2.83 30.74 7.41
N TYR A 111 4.14 30.51 7.31
CA TYR A 111 5.15 31.58 7.27
C TYR A 111 5.96 31.65 5.98
N THR A 112 5.95 30.62 5.13
CA THR A 112 6.77 30.62 3.91
C THR A 112 5.96 31.04 2.68
N SER A 113 6.51 31.96 1.88
CA SER A 113 5.93 32.41 0.62
C SER A 113 6.99 32.51 -0.49
N GLY A 114 6.56 32.40 -1.75
CA GLY A 114 7.43 32.53 -2.93
C GLY A 114 8.58 31.51 -2.96
N LYS A 115 9.81 32.01 -3.10
CA LYS A 115 11.03 31.21 -3.32
C LYS A 115 11.39 30.32 -2.11
N MET A 116 11.15 30.80 -0.88
CA MET A 116 11.45 30.02 0.34
C MET A 116 10.56 28.78 0.45
N LYS A 117 9.30 28.88 0.05
CA LYS A 117 8.39 27.74 0.01
C LYS A 117 8.89 26.68 -0.98
N ALA A 118 9.29 27.10 -2.18
CA ALA A 118 9.85 26.20 -3.20
C ALA A 118 11.13 25.50 -2.71
N PHE A 119 12.04 26.22 -2.04
CA PHE A 119 13.25 25.64 -1.45
C PHE A 119 12.93 24.50 -0.47
N PHE A 120 12.04 24.75 0.50
CA PHE A 120 11.66 23.72 1.47
C PHE A 120 10.98 22.51 0.82
N TYR A 121 10.15 22.71 -0.20
CA TYR A 121 9.55 21.59 -0.95
C TYR A 121 10.61 20.73 -1.64
N ILE A 122 11.56 21.36 -2.33
CA ILE A 122 12.63 20.63 -3.02
C ILE A 122 13.49 19.89 -2.00
N ALA A 123 13.88 20.55 -0.91
CA ALA A 123 14.70 19.93 0.14
C ALA A 123 14.04 18.70 0.77
N VAL A 124 12.71 18.70 0.94
CA VAL A 124 11.96 17.55 1.49
C VAL A 124 11.74 16.46 0.45
N MET A 125 11.39 16.81 -0.80
CA MET A 125 11.07 15.82 -1.82
C MET A 125 12.31 15.14 -2.41
N LEU A 126 13.37 15.89 -2.70
CA LEU A 126 14.59 15.41 -3.35
C LEU A 126 15.19 14.14 -2.70
N PRO A 127 15.32 14.03 -1.36
CA PRO A 127 15.84 12.80 -0.74
C PRO A 127 14.92 11.59 -0.89
N MET A 128 13.63 11.77 -1.18
CA MET A 128 12.71 10.66 -1.46
C MET A 128 12.96 10.02 -2.82
N TRP A 129 13.47 10.78 -3.80
CA TRP A 129 13.82 10.27 -5.13
C TRP A 129 15.16 9.53 -5.17
N ALA A 130 16.00 9.71 -4.15
CA ALA A 130 17.26 8.99 -4.05
C ALA A 130 17.04 7.51 -3.68
N SER A 131 17.67 6.62 -4.45
CA SER A 131 17.65 5.18 -4.19
C SER A 131 18.22 4.85 -2.81
N TYR A 132 17.65 3.84 -2.16
CA TYR A 132 18.10 3.37 -0.85
C TYR A 132 19.57 2.92 -0.88
N ILE A 133 19.99 2.21 -1.94
CA ILE A 133 21.35 1.69 -2.09
C ILE A 133 22.37 2.84 -2.07
N VAL A 134 22.08 3.93 -2.77
CA VAL A 134 22.97 5.11 -2.83
C VAL A 134 23.11 5.77 -1.45
N LYS A 135 22.05 5.79 -0.63
CA LYS A 135 22.07 6.36 0.72
C LYS A 135 22.78 5.47 1.75
N ALA A 136 22.91 4.17 1.48
CA ALA A 136 23.51 3.21 2.41
C ALA A 136 25.01 2.97 2.17
N TYR A 137 25.50 3.17 0.93
CA TYR A 137 26.87 2.86 0.53
C TYR A 137 27.75 4.08 0.19
N ALA A 138 27.21 5.30 0.22
CA ALA A 138 27.95 6.55 0.03
C ALA A 138 28.14 7.27 1.36
#